data_AF-A0A1I1PUE0-F1
#
_entry.id   AF-A0A1I1PUE0-F1
#
_cell.length_a   1.000
_cell.length_b   1.000
_cell.length_c   1.000
_cell.angle_alpha   90.00
_cell.angle_beta   90.00
_cell.angle_gamma   90.00
#
_symmetry.space_group_name_H-M   'P 1'
#
loop_
_entity.id
_entity.type
_entity.pdbx_description
1 polymer ?
#
loop_
_entity_poly.entity_id
_entity_poly.type
_entity_poly.pdbx_seq_one_letter_code
_entity_poly.pdbx_strand_id
1 'polypeptide(L)'
;MEQKKTTTIVLFSGDYDKAMAAYIIANGAVAYDQEVTIFHTFWGLNALRKDEPIKAKKNFLEKMFGKMMPRGADKMGLSKMNFAGMGPKMIKHVMKKHNAMPLPDLIDMAKEQGVKLVACQMTVDLLGLKEEEIMEDVEFAGVAAYLADASEGNVNLFI
;
A
#
# COMPACT_ATOMS: atom_id res chain seq x y z
N MET A 1 10.28 -25.60 18.45
CA MET A 1 10.02 -24.87 17.19
C MET A 1 10.34 -23.43 17.47
N GLU A 2 11.31 -22.86 16.76
CA GLU A 2 11.64 -21.43 16.89
C GLU A 2 10.44 -20.63 16.40
N GLN A 3 9.91 -19.71 17.22
CA GLN A 3 8.80 -18.85 16.80
C GLN A 3 9.27 -18.00 15.62
N LYS A 4 8.58 -18.14 14.49
CA LYS A 4 8.87 -17.36 13.29
C LYS A 4 8.58 -15.89 13.60
N LYS A 5 9.53 -15.01 13.29
CA LYS A 5 9.41 -13.59 13.61
C LYS A 5 8.37 -12.92 12.70
N THR A 6 7.71 -11.91 13.23
CA THR A 6 6.61 -11.20 12.56
C THR A 6 6.92 -9.71 12.45
N THR A 7 6.66 -9.13 11.29
CA THR A 7 6.73 -7.69 11.03
C THR A 7 5.36 -7.18 10.59
N THR A 8 4.86 -6.16 11.27
CA THR A 8 3.62 -5.48 10.91
C THR A 8 3.90 -4.03 10.49
N ILE A 9 3.26 -3.60 9.42
CA ILE A 9 3.37 -2.23 8.91
C ILE A 9 1.97 -1.65 8.74
N VAL A 10 1.69 -0.55 9.43
CA VAL A 10 0.55 0.32 9.11
C VAL A 10 0.99 1.29 8.03
N LEU A 11 0.52 1.08 6.80
CA LEU A 11 0.73 2.02 5.71
C LEU A 11 -0.44 3.01 5.68
N PHE A 12 -0.25 4.15 6.36
CA PHE A 12 -1.18 5.28 6.39
C PHE A 12 -0.85 6.29 5.28
N SER A 13 0.43 6.54 5.04
CA SER A 13 0.88 7.55 4.08
C SER A 13 0.56 7.18 2.64
N GLY A 14 0.07 8.16 1.88
CA GLY A 14 -0.26 8.04 0.45
C GLY A 14 0.83 8.58 -0.47
N ASP A 15 2.06 8.68 0.04
CA ASP A 15 3.22 9.20 -0.69
C ASP A 15 4.01 8.04 -1.32
N TYR A 16 4.37 8.16 -2.59
CA TYR A 16 5.07 7.15 -3.38
C TYR A 16 6.37 6.70 -2.71
N ASP A 17 7.18 7.63 -2.22
CA ASP A 17 8.47 7.36 -1.57
C ASP A 17 8.33 6.67 -0.21
N LYS A 18 7.27 6.98 0.57
CA LYS A 18 7.00 6.31 1.85
C LYS A 18 6.43 4.92 1.65
N ALA A 19 5.50 4.75 0.71
CA ALA A 19 5.00 3.44 0.32
C ALA A 19 6.15 2.57 -0.21
N MET A 20 7.03 3.13 -1.05
CA MET A 20 8.23 2.43 -1.53
C MET A 20 9.13 1.99 -0.37
N ALA A 21 9.37 2.84 0.63
CA ALA A 21 10.11 2.45 1.82
C ALA A 21 9.44 1.31 2.59
N ALA A 22 8.11 1.36 2.78
CA ALA A 22 7.34 0.31 3.44
C ALA A 22 7.48 -1.04 2.72
N TYR A 23 7.34 -1.07 1.40
CA TYR A 23 7.46 -2.30 0.62
C TYR A 23 8.91 -2.81 0.52
N ILE A 24 9.92 -1.93 0.52
CA ILE A 24 11.33 -2.36 0.63
C ILE A 24 11.57 -3.06 1.98
N ILE A 25 11.06 -2.49 3.07
CA ILE A 25 11.17 -3.08 4.41
C ILE A 25 10.44 -4.43 4.45
N ALA A 26 9.22 -4.50 3.90
CA ALA A 26 8.43 -5.72 3.86
C ALA A 26 9.12 -6.86 3.10
N ASN A 27 9.54 -6.61 1.85
CA ASN A 27 10.27 -7.59 1.05
C ASN A 27 11.59 -8.01 1.71
N GLY A 28 12.29 -7.06 2.34
CA GLY A 28 13.48 -7.34 3.14
C GLY A 28 13.17 -8.25 4.33
N ALA A 29 12.10 -7.99 5.08
CA ALA A 29 11.69 -8.80 6.21
C ALA A 29 11.34 -10.23 5.80
N VAL A 30 10.65 -10.44 4.67
CA VAL A 30 10.40 -11.80 4.14
C VAL A 30 11.70 -12.51 3.79
N ALA A 31 12.68 -11.81 3.20
CA ALA A 31 14.00 -12.38 2.92
C ALA A 31 14.80 -12.78 4.18
N TYR A 32 14.40 -12.31 5.37
CA TYR A 32 14.91 -12.73 6.68
C TYR A 32 13.97 -13.71 7.39
N ASP A 33 13.19 -14.49 6.63
CA ASP A 33 12.27 -15.53 7.09
C ASP A 33 11.17 -15.02 8.04
N GLN A 34 10.80 -13.73 7.94
CA GLN A 34 9.73 -13.16 8.74
C GLN A 34 8.38 -13.26 8.03
N GLU A 35 7.32 -13.41 8.81
CA GLU A 35 5.95 -13.20 8.32
C GLU A 35 5.63 -11.72 8.35
N VAL A 36 5.06 -11.22 7.26
CA VAL A 36 4.86 -9.78 7.09
C VAL A 36 3.39 -9.48 6.78
N THR A 37 2.84 -8.53 7.52
CA THR A 37 1.51 -7.96 7.27
C THR A 37 1.62 -6.47 7.00
N ILE A 38 1.04 -5.99 5.89
CA ILE A 38 0.90 -4.57 5.59
C ILE A 38 -0.58 -4.17 5.66
N PHE A 39 -0.94 -3.43 6.71
CA PHE A 39 -2.27 -2.87 6.91
C PHE A 39 -2.37 -1.48 6.26
N HIS A 40 -3.08 -1.42 5.14
CA HIS A 40 -3.30 -0.22 4.35
C HIS A 40 -4.52 0.53 4.85
N THR A 41 -4.31 1.77 5.29
CA THR A 41 -5.37 2.63 5.80
C THR A 41 -5.21 4.05 5.28
N PHE A 42 -6.28 4.85 5.35
CA PHE A 42 -6.35 6.20 4.78
C PHE A 42 -5.73 6.29 3.39
N TRP A 43 -4.65 7.06 3.25
CA TRP A 43 -4.06 7.40 1.97
C TRP A 43 -3.19 6.26 1.41
N GLY A 44 -2.66 5.40 2.28
CA GLY A 44 -1.92 4.20 1.90
C GLY A 44 -2.76 3.22 1.10
N LEU A 45 -4.09 3.24 1.27
CA LEU A 45 -5.03 2.43 0.48
C LEU A 45 -4.91 2.69 -1.03
N ASN A 46 -4.44 3.86 -1.45
CA ASN A 46 -4.23 4.16 -2.87
C ASN A 46 -3.16 3.27 -3.53
N ALA A 47 -2.24 2.69 -2.75
CA ALA A 47 -1.26 1.73 -3.26
C ALA A 47 -1.93 0.44 -3.76
N LEU A 48 -3.07 0.04 -3.18
CA LEU A 48 -3.81 -1.18 -3.55
C LEU A 48 -4.88 -0.94 -4.62
N ARG A 49 -5.13 0.30 -5.03
CA ARG A 49 -6.16 0.60 -6.04
C ARG A 49 -5.71 0.10 -7.41
N LYS A 50 -6.61 -0.52 -8.17
CA LYS A 50 -6.35 -0.86 -9.58
C LYS A 50 -6.10 0.42 -10.39
N ASP A 51 -5.17 0.32 -11.34
CA ASP A 51 -4.81 1.45 -12.20
C ASP A 51 -5.90 1.81 -13.20
N GLU A 52 -6.62 0.79 -13.66
CA GLU A 52 -7.70 0.89 -14.62
C GLU A 52 -9.00 1.43 -14.00
N PRO A 53 -9.79 2.20 -14.77
CA PRO A 53 -11.07 2.70 -14.28
C PRO A 53 -12.10 1.56 -14.19
N ILE A 54 -12.48 1.19 -12.97
CA ILE A 54 -13.55 0.23 -12.71
C ILE A 54 -14.90 0.96 -12.58
N LYS A 55 -15.93 0.45 -13.26
CA LYS A 55 -17.29 0.99 -13.20
C LYS A 55 -17.99 0.54 -11.91
N ALA A 56 -17.81 1.31 -10.85
CA ALA A 56 -18.45 1.07 -9.57
C ALA A 56 -19.74 1.88 -9.35
N LYS A 57 -20.73 1.27 -8.69
CA LYS A 57 -21.95 1.98 -8.25
C LYS A 57 -21.62 2.87 -7.05
N LYS A 58 -21.64 4.18 -7.29
CA LYS A 58 -21.24 5.21 -6.31
C LYS A 58 -22.19 6.40 -6.31
N ASN A 59 -22.37 7.01 -5.14
CA ASN A 59 -23.05 8.30 -4.98
C ASN A 59 -22.16 9.45 -5.50
N PHE A 60 -22.71 10.67 -5.52
CA PHE A 60 -22.02 11.84 -6.08
C PHE A 60 -20.69 12.15 -5.37
N LEU A 61 -20.66 12.07 -4.03
CA LEU A 61 -19.48 12.39 -3.23
C LEU A 61 -18.40 11.32 -3.37
N GLU A 62 -18.78 10.04 -3.34
CA GLU A 62 -17.87 8.91 -3.57
C GLU A 62 -17.22 8.96 -4.96
N LYS A 63 -17.98 9.37 -6.00
CA LYS A 63 -17.44 9.59 -7.36
C LYS A 63 -16.41 10.72 -7.37
N MET A 64 -16.65 11.79 -6.62
CA MET A 64 -15.72 12.92 -6.52
C MET A 64 -14.41 12.49 -5.86
N PHE A 65 -14.48 11.83 -4.70
CA PHE A 65 -13.29 11.30 -4.01
C PHE A 65 -12.53 10.30 -4.88
N GLY A 66 -13.22 9.34 -5.50
CA GLY A 66 -12.60 8.35 -6.38
C GLY A 66 -11.83 8.96 -7.57
N LYS A 67 -12.25 10.15 -8.06
CA LYS A 67 -11.59 10.90 -9.14
C LYS A 67 -10.42 11.77 -8.64
N MET A 68 -10.52 12.33 -7.44
CA MET A 68 -9.47 13.18 -6.85
C MET A 68 -8.28 12.37 -6.32
N MET A 69 -8.53 11.19 -5.79
CA MET A 69 -7.48 10.34 -5.21
C MET A 69 -6.66 9.61 -6.30
N PRO A 70 -5.36 9.38 -6.07
CA PRO A 70 -4.52 8.59 -6.96
C PRO A 70 -5.11 7.21 -7.24
N ARG A 71 -5.12 6.80 -8.51
CA ARG A 71 -5.54 5.46 -8.93
C ARG A 71 -4.29 4.61 -9.14
N GLY A 72 -3.97 3.78 -8.16
CA GLY A 72 -2.83 2.88 -8.17
C GLY A 72 -1.54 3.51 -7.68
N ALA A 73 -0.63 2.61 -7.28
CA ALA A 73 0.64 2.92 -6.67
C ALA A 73 1.51 3.86 -7.53
N ASP A 74 1.50 3.67 -8.85
CA ASP A 74 2.33 4.46 -9.77
C ASP A 74 1.87 5.94 -9.87
N LYS A 75 0.61 6.23 -9.52
CA LYS A 75 0.03 7.59 -9.59
C LYS A 75 0.15 8.37 -8.29
N MET A 76 0.75 7.79 -7.24
CA MET A 76 0.98 8.46 -5.97
C MET A 76 1.99 9.61 -6.11
N GLY A 77 1.78 10.68 -5.35
CA GLY A 77 2.69 11.82 -5.32
C GLY A 77 3.89 11.59 -4.40
N LEU A 78 4.92 12.42 -4.48
CA LEU A 78 6.03 12.36 -3.53
C LEU A 78 5.72 13.14 -2.24
N SER A 79 6.21 12.64 -1.11
CA SER A 79 6.06 13.28 0.20
C SER A 79 6.71 14.67 0.26
N LYS A 80 7.77 14.85 -0.53
CA LYS A 80 8.50 16.10 -0.71
C LYS A 80 8.85 16.30 -2.17
N MET A 81 8.97 17.56 -2.60
CA MET A 81 9.38 17.91 -3.97
C MET A 81 8.44 17.34 -5.07
N ASN A 82 7.14 17.21 -4.79
CA ASN A 82 6.17 16.68 -5.76
C ASN A 82 6.02 17.59 -7.00
N PHE A 83 6.16 18.92 -6.85
CA PHE A 83 6.07 19.92 -7.92
C PHE A 83 4.90 19.67 -8.90
N ALA A 84 3.68 19.56 -8.37
CA ALA A 84 2.47 19.27 -9.13
C ALA A 84 2.56 18.02 -10.05
N GLY A 85 3.34 17.01 -9.64
CA GLY A 85 3.52 15.75 -10.37
C GLY A 85 4.79 15.68 -11.22
N MET A 86 5.61 16.73 -11.26
CA MET A 86 6.93 16.66 -11.90
C MET A 86 7.93 15.82 -11.08
N GLY A 87 7.85 15.90 -9.75
CA GLY A 87 8.69 15.14 -8.82
C GLY A 87 8.69 13.62 -9.07
N PRO A 88 7.50 12.97 -9.06
CA PRO A 88 7.39 11.54 -9.36
C PRO A 88 8.03 11.12 -10.68
N LYS A 89 7.92 11.95 -11.74
CA LYS A 89 8.56 11.64 -13.03
C LYS A 89 10.08 11.69 -12.96
N MET A 90 10.63 12.68 -12.26
CA MET A 90 12.08 12.81 -12.07
C MET A 90 12.66 11.65 -11.27
N ILE A 91 12.03 11.28 -10.15
CA ILE A 91 12.56 10.19 -9.31
C ILE A 91 12.49 8.85 -10.04
N LYS A 92 11.42 8.56 -10.79
CA LYS A 92 11.32 7.33 -11.60
C LYS A 92 12.40 7.25 -12.68
N HIS A 93 12.76 8.39 -13.29
CA HIS A 93 13.89 8.45 -14.24
C HIS A 93 15.23 8.14 -13.56
N VAL A 94 15.46 8.68 -12.36
CA VAL A 94 16.66 8.38 -11.57
C VAL A 94 16.68 6.90 -11.17
N MET A 95 15.56 6.37 -10.66
CA MET A 95 15.41 4.96 -10.30
C MET A 95 15.75 4.03 -11.47
N LYS A 96 15.20 4.31 -12.66
CA LYS A 96 15.51 3.56 -13.88
C LYS A 96 16.99 3.56 -14.23
N LYS A 97 17.69 4.69 -14.05
CA LYS A 97 19.15 4.78 -14.27
C LYS A 97 19.95 3.93 -13.30
N HIS A 98 19.46 3.77 -12.07
CA HIS A 98 20.11 2.98 -11.02
C HIS A 98 19.58 1.55 -10.90
N ASN A 99 18.74 1.10 -11.85
CA ASN A 99 18.07 -0.20 -11.81
C ASN A 99 17.31 -0.45 -10.49
N ALA A 100 16.76 0.62 -9.90
CA ALA A 100 15.91 0.51 -8.73
C ALA A 100 14.49 0.12 -9.15
N MET A 101 13.93 -0.86 -8.45
CA MET A 101 12.58 -1.37 -8.68
C MET A 101 11.53 -0.29 -8.35
N PRO A 102 10.56 -0.02 -9.25
CA PRO A 102 9.47 0.90 -8.98
C PRO A 102 8.47 0.32 -7.96
N LEU A 103 7.61 1.18 -7.41
CA LEU A 103 6.67 0.77 -6.36
C LEU A 103 5.71 -0.36 -6.80
N PRO A 104 5.08 -0.35 -7.99
CA PRO A 104 4.22 -1.45 -8.43
C PRO A 104 4.93 -2.81 -8.39
N ASP A 105 6.15 -2.88 -8.93
CA ASP A 105 6.96 -4.10 -8.95
C ASP A 105 7.33 -4.57 -7.52
N LEU A 106 7.55 -3.64 -6.57
CA LEU A 106 7.77 -3.97 -5.16
C LEU A 106 6.52 -4.53 -4.48
N ILE A 107 5.33 -4.08 -4.88
CA ILE A 107 4.04 -4.60 -4.40
C ILE A 107 3.83 -6.01 -4.94
N ASP A 108 4.07 -6.22 -6.24
CA ASP A 108 3.94 -7.53 -6.88
C ASP A 108 4.93 -8.54 -6.28
N MET A 109 6.18 -8.13 -6.07
CA MET A 109 7.18 -8.94 -5.37
C MET A 109 6.72 -9.32 -3.95
N ALA A 110 6.14 -8.38 -3.20
CA ALA A 110 5.62 -8.65 -1.85
C ALA A 110 4.49 -9.68 -1.89
N LYS A 111 3.58 -9.58 -2.88
CA LYS A 111 2.52 -10.57 -3.09
C LYS A 111 3.08 -11.95 -3.41
N GLU A 112 4.01 -12.04 -4.36
CA GLU A 112 4.66 -13.31 -4.75
C GLU A 112 5.39 -13.97 -3.58
N GLN A 113 5.92 -13.16 -2.66
CA GLN A 113 6.59 -13.59 -1.44
C GLN A 113 5.64 -13.96 -0.29
N GLY A 114 4.33 -13.81 -0.47
CA GLY A 114 3.33 -14.16 0.54
C GLY A 114 3.17 -13.12 1.65
N VAL A 115 3.52 -11.85 1.40
CA VAL A 115 3.19 -10.75 2.30
C VAL A 115 1.67 -10.60 2.38
N LYS A 116 1.13 -10.58 3.60
CA LYS A 116 -0.31 -10.39 3.84
C LYS A 116 -0.67 -8.92 3.64
N LEU A 117 -1.34 -8.61 2.53
CA LEU A 117 -1.84 -7.27 2.22
C LEU A 117 -3.27 -7.12 2.75
N VAL A 118 -3.47 -6.16 3.65
CA VAL A 118 -4.78 -5.92 4.29
C VAL A 118 -5.27 -4.51 3.94
N ALA A 119 -6.47 -4.40 3.40
CA ALA A 119 -7.20 -3.15 3.24
C ALA A 119 -8.09 -2.88 4.46
N CYS A 120 -7.94 -1.70 5.05
CA CYS A 120 -8.81 -1.26 6.14
C CYS A 120 -10.24 -1.06 5.64
N GLN A 121 -11.16 -1.96 6.01
CA GLN A 121 -12.56 -1.93 5.57
C GLN A 121 -13.21 -0.56 5.83
N MET A 122 -13.03 -0.01 7.03
CA MET A 122 -13.55 1.30 7.39
C MET A 122 -13.02 2.41 6.47
N THR A 123 -11.77 2.34 6.02
CA THR A 123 -11.21 3.32 5.09
C THR A 123 -11.82 3.17 3.69
N VAL A 124 -11.98 1.93 3.22
CA VAL A 124 -12.62 1.62 1.92
C VAL A 124 -14.00 2.26 1.88
N ASP A 125 -14.80 2.04 2.93
CA ASP A 125 -16.15 2.60 3.06
C ASP A 125 -16.13 4.13 3.18
N LEU A 126 -15.26 4.69 4.04
CA LEU A 126 -15.16 6.13 4.28
C LEU A 126 -14.80 6.92 3.01
N LEU A 127 -13.88 6.38 2.20
CA LEU A 127 -13.43 7.01 0.96
C LEU A 127 -14.32 6.67 -0.24
N GLY A 128 -15.38 5.87 -0.04
CA GLY A 128 -16.30 5.52 -1.10
C GLY A 128 -15.71 4.62 -2.18
N LEU A 129 -14.69 3.83 -1.82
CA LEU A 129 -14.12 2.81 -2.71
C LEU A 129 -14.96 1.54 -2.63
N LYS A 130 -14.99 0.77 -3.72
CA LYS A 130 -15.61 -0.55 -3.77
C LYS A 130 -14.52 -1.60 -3.88
N GLU A 131 -14.77 -2.80 -3.36
CA GLU A 131 -13.80 -3.91 -3.37
C GLU A 131 -13.30 -4.22 -4.79
N GLU A 132 -14.18 -4.12 -5.79
CA GLU A 132 -13.86 -4.27 -7.22
C GLU A 132 -12.82 -3.27 -7.76
N GLU A 133 -12.58 -2.15 -7.07
CA GLU A 133 -11.52 -1.17 -7.39
C GLU A 133 -10.18 -1.46 -6.70
N ILE A 134 -10.14 -2.40 -5.78
CA ILE A 134 -8.93 -2.84 -5.07
C ILE A 134 -8.36 -4.04 -5.83
N MET A 135 -7.03 -4.16 -5.85
CA MET A 135 -6.35 -5.28 -6.48
C MET A 135 -6.72 -6.62 -5.83
N GLU A 136 -6.52 -7.70 -6.57
CA GLU A 136 -6.76 -9.06 -6.09
C GLU A 136 -5.72 -9.45 -5.03
N ASP A 137 -6.04 -10.49 -4.25
CA ASP A 137 -5.21 -11.02 -3.14
C ASP A 137 -4.99 -10.01 -2.00
N VAL A 138 -6.03 -9.23 -1.69
CA VAL A 138 -6.07 -8.30 -0.56
C VAL A 138 -7.17 -8.74 0.41
N GLU A 139 -6.83 -8.85 1.69
CA GLU A 139 -7.81 -9.09 2.75
C GLU A 139 -8.48 -7.79 3.19
N PHE A 140 -9.79 -7.83 3.44
CA PHE A 140 -10.51 -6.70 4.00
C PHE A 140 -10.73 -6.91 5.50
N ALA A 141 -10.16 -6.03 6.34
CA ALA A 141 -10.26 -6.17 7.78
C ALA A 141 -10.33 -4.84 8.53
N GLY A 142 -10.84 -4.89 9.76
CA GLY A 142 -10.86 -3.76 10.69
C GLY A 142 -9.56 -3.63 11.49
N VAL A 143 -9.45 -2.55 12.28
CA VAL A 143 -8.28 -2.28 13.14
C VAL A 143 -8.00 -3.40 14.16
N ALA A 144 -9.04 -4.13 14.59
CA ALA A 144 -8.90 -5.23 15.54
C ALA A 144 -8.06 -6.39 14.97
N ALA A 145 -8.20 -6.70 13.68
CA ALA A 145 -7.40 -7.74 13.02
C ALA A 145 -5.92 -7.34 12.94
N TYR A 146 -5.65 -6.07 12.60
CA TYR A 146 -4.29 -5.54 12.65
C TYR A 146 -3.70 -5.59 14.07
N LEU A 147 -4.46 -5.19 15.10
CA LEU A 147 -3.96 -5.21 16.48
C LEU A 147 -3.67 -6.62 16.97
N ALA A 148 -4.42 -7.63 16.52
CA ALA A 148 -4.12 -9.03 16.81
C ALA A 148 -2.75 -9.42 16.22
N ASP A 149 -2.56 -9.20 14.91
CA ASP A 149 -1.29 -9.47 14.21
C ASP A 149 -0.11 -8.68 14.83
N ALA A 150 -0.35 -7.42 15.23
CA ALA A 150 0.67 -6.55 15.81
C ALA A 150 1.04 -6.90 17.25
N SER A 151 0.11 -7.45 18.03
CA SER A 151 0.36 -7.86 19.42
C SER A 151 1.30 -9.07 19.53
N GLU A 152 1.33 -9.88 18.47
CA GLU A 152 2.25 -11.01 18.30
C GLU A 152 3.50 -10.61 17.49
N GLY A 153 3.55 -9.34 17.04
CA GLY A 153 4.59 -8.70 16.24
C GLY A 153 5.94 -8.54 16.94
N ASN A 154 7.06 -8.84 16.27
CA ASN A 154 8.39 -8.44 16.75
C ASN A 154 8.74 -7.00 16.34
N VAL A 155 8.32 -6.59 15.15
CA VAL A 155 8.53 -5.24 14.63
C VAL A 155 7.18 -4.69 14.22
N ASN A 156 6.88 -3.47 14.66
CA ASN A 156 5.67 -2.75 14.28
C ASN A 156 6.03 -1.32 13.84
N LEU A 157 5.66 -0.96 12.61
CA LEU A 157 5.97 0.33 12.00
C LEU A 157 4.68 1.05 11.57
N PHE A 158 4.64 2.36 11.78
CA PHE A 158 3.61 3.23 11.23
C PHE A 158 4.25 4.16 10.20
N ILE A 159 3.81 4.07 8.94
CA ILE A 159 4.42 4.76 7.79
C ILE A 159 3.39 5.61 7.07
#